data_AF-A0A2V6N2Z2-F1
#
_entry.id   AF-A0A2V6N2Z2-F1
#
_cell.length_a   1.000
_cell.length_b   1.000
_cell.length_c   1.000
_cell.angle_alpha   90.00
_cell.angle_beta   90.00
_cell.angle_gamma   90.00
#
_symmetry.space_group_name_H-M   'P 1'
#
loop_
_entity.id
_entity.type
_entity.pdbx_description
1 polymer ?
#
loop_
_entity_poly.entity_id
_entity_poly.type
_entity_poly.pdbx_seq_one_letter_code
_entity_poly.pdbx_strand_id
1 'polypeptide(L)'
;VKQLGENKQVLHPKPIVISRQRDEVFVDVVLQYNDSYNDQILPFANSIPNPDGGTHLTGFRTALTKAVNQYAKSNSLMKEKDPSISGDDVREGLICVLSIKLPNPRFESQTKVKLVNTEIDGIVNSAVYEGLMTFFDKNPPVARRIFEKILTAARAREAARKARETIRKGALTGGGLPGKLADCSERDPELTELYIVEGDSAGGSAKQGRDRMTQAILPIRGKLINVEKAREDQFLKNTEIQAMITAIGTGIGKAREDGNGKDEGRFDMSKLRYGKIIIMTDADVDGSHIRTLLLTFFFRQMNELVRAGKIYIAQPPLYQIKRKKREEYVDDDVQLNKILISLGAEDVKLKNLADNKEITAAQLKDILESLEKLAKLSEVVRRHGGDFEAYLEERISKSGKLPAYLVKVREGNDETVHYFHDEKAVRKFHETNLDLNLFDTQMEQELLPLGDAQAPTAKTNGVRRRAKLVELHESAAIQKIIAELARKGLKVDHYAASDRPIFELIEGEGEKAITHPLFSIPEILEKILEIGRRGVQIKRFKGLGEMNAKELFETTMNPEKRKLLKVDLNDDNAVDADKMFTILMGDVVEPRRQFIEDNALNVRNLDV
;
A
#
# COMPACT_ATOMS: atom_id res chain seq x y z
N VAL A 1 -17.14 11.10 -23.28
CA VAL A 1 -16.65 9.81 -23.83
C VAL A 1 -15.20 9.88 -24.26
N LYS A 2 -14.80 10.72 -25.24
CA LYS A 2 -13.38 10.83 -25.63
C LYS A 2 -12.45 11.15 -24.45
N GLN A 3 -12.79 12.17 -23.64
CA GLN A 3 -12.07 12.50 -22.41
C GLN A 3 -11.97 11.30 -21.43
N LEU A 4 -13.04 10.53 -21.27
CA LEU A 4 -13.06 9.33 -20.42
C LEU A 4 -12.22 8.17 -20.99
N GLY A 5 -11.88 8.23 -22.27
CA GLY A 5 -11.09 7.24 -23.00
C GLY A 5 -9.64 7.64 -23.24
N GLU A 6 -9.18 8.83 -22.84
CA GLU A 6 -7.81 9.33 -23.11
C GLU A 6 -6.72 8.42 -22.51
N ASN A 7 -6.99 7.82 -21.34
CA ASN A 7 -6.06 6.93 -20.65
C ASN A 7 -6.29 5.43 -20.94
N LYS A 8 -7.16 5.07 -21.90
CA LYS A 8 -7.59 3.69 -22.16
C LYS A 8 -7.39 3.30 -23.63
N GLN A 9 -7.09 2.04 -23.91
CA GLN A 9 -6.92 1.59 -25.29
C GLN A 9 -8.31 1.35 -25.92
N VAL A 10 -8.74 2.28 -26.78
CA VAL A 10 -10.06 2.20 -27.43
C VAL A 10 -10.08 1.15 -28.55
N LEU A 11 -11.15 0.36 -28.63
CA LEU A 11 -11.31 -0.67 -29.67
C LEU A 11 -11.57 -0.08 -31.06
N HIS A 12 -12.22 1.08 -31.10
CA HIS A 12 -12.57 1.78 -32.31
C HIS A 12 -12.36 3.30 -32.15
N PRO A 13 -11.82 3.98 -33.19
CA PRO A 13 -11.39 5.37 -33.07
C PRO A 13 -12.56 6.37 -33.00
N LYS A 14 -13.71 6.06 -33.63
CA LYS A 14 -14.89 6.91 -33.62
C LYS A 14 -15.94 6.38 -32.64
N PRO A 15 -16.39 7.17 -31.65
CA PRO A 15 -17.51 6.79 -30.79
C PRO A 15 -18.80 6.57 -31.58
N ILE A 16 -19.65 5.67 -31.08
CA ILE A 16 -20.99 5.43 -31.62
C ILE A 16 -21.89 6.51 -31.05
N VAL A 17 -22.54 7.28 -31.94
CA VAL A 17 -23.46 8.36 -31.57
C VAL A 17 -24.84 7.98 -32.07
N ILE A 18 -25.81 7.95 -31.16
CA ILE A 18 -27.21 7.67 -31.44
C ILE A 18 -28.00 8.87 -30.91
N SER A 19 -28.68 9.59 -31.79
CA SER A 19 -29.58 10.68 -31.44
C SER A 19 -30.94 10.41 -32.08
N ARG A 20 -31.99 10.35 -31.27
CA ARG A 20 -33.36 10.08 -31.71
C ARG A 20 -34.36 10.88 -30.86
N GLN A 21 -35.43 11.31 -31.50
CA GLN A 21 -36.59 11.91 -30.84
C GLN A 21 -37.79 10.97 -31.02
N ARG A 22 -38.48 10.66 -29.93
CA ARG A 22 -39.73 9.88 -29.92
C ARG A 22 -40.63 10.42 -28.81
N ASP A 23 -41.91 10.61 -29.12
CA ASP A 23 -42.95 11.01 -28.14
C ASP A 23 -42.51 12.18 -27.25
N GLU A 24 -41.97 13.24 -27.87
CA GLU A 24 -41.42 14.45 -27.21
C GLU A 24 -40.18 14.23 -26.32
N VAL A 25 -39.67 12.99 -26.23
CA VAL A 25 -38.45 12.64 -25.52
C VAL A 25 -37.27 12.61 -26.50
N PHE A 26 -36.21 13.33 -26.16
CA PHE A 26 -34.94 13.26 -26.88
C PHE A 26 -34.01 12.28 -26.17
N VAL A 27 -33.42 11.36 -26.93
CA VAL A 27 -32.48 10.36 -26.42
C VAL A 27 -31.18 10.52 -27.20
N ASP A 28 -30.14 10.98 -26.50
CA ASP A 28 -28.78 11.12 -26.99
C ASP A 28 -27.87 10.14 -26.26
N VAL A 29 -27.29 9.20 -26.99
CA VAL A 29 -26.38 8.19 -26.46
C VAL A 29 -25.06 8.24 -27.21
N VAL A 30 -23.97 8.35 -26.46
CA VAL A 30 -22.62 8.21 -27.01
C VAL A 30 -21.92 7.08 -26.29
N LEU A 31 -21.45 6.08 -27.03
CA LEU A 31 -20.77 4.92 -26.47
C LEU A 31 -19.49 4.55 -27.22
N GLN A 32 -18.54 3.99 -26.48
CA GLN A 32 -17.25 3.55 -27.00
C GLN A 32 -16.72 2.38 -26.17
N TYR A 33 -16.25 1.34 -26.86
CA TYR A 33 -15.61 0.20 -26.22
C TYR A 33 -14.10 0.41 -26.08
N ASN A 34 -13.55 -0.06 -24.97
CA ASN A 34 -12.13 -0.10 -24.67
C ASN A 34 -11.69 -1.51 -24.24
N ASP A 35 -10.41 -1.70 -24.02
CA ASP A 35 -9.78 -2.95 -23.59
C ASP A 35 -10.07 -3.33 -22.13
N SER A 36 -10.45 -2.37 -21.28
CA SER A 36 -10.71 -2.58 -19.86
C SER A 36 -11.89 -3.53 -19.57
N TYR A 37 -11.96 -3.97 -18.31
CA TYR A 37 -12.99 -4.89 -17.81
C TYR A 37 -14.16 -4.17 -17.14
N ASN A 38 -13.97 -2.94 -16.66
CA ASN A 38 -15.01 -2.20 -15.96
C ASN A 38 -15.90 -1.43 -16.94
N ASP A 39 -17.20 -1.40 -16.68
CA ASP A 39 -18.14 -0.52 -17.39
C ASP A 39 -18.22 0.86 -16.71
N GLN A 40 -18.34 1.90 -17.52
CA GLN A 40 -18.51 3.26 -17.05
C GLN A 40 -19.66 3.91 -17.81
N ILE A 41 -20.83 3.90 -17.19
CA ILE A 41 -22.06 4.44 -17.76
C ILE A 41 -22.47 5.67 -16.95
N LEU A 42 -22.56 6.81 -17.61
CA LEU A 42 -22.99 8.07 -17.02
C LEU A 42 -24.39 8.44 -17.53
N PRO A 43 -25.43 8.15 -16.74
CA PRO A 43 -26.80 8.54 -17.04
C PRO A 43 -27.12 9.98 -16.63
N PHE A 44 -27.82 10.70 -17.51
CA PHE A 44 -28.30 12.06 -17.31
C PHE A 44 -29.75 12.19 -17.77
N ALA A 45 -30.57 12.87 -16.97
CA ALA A 45 -31.92 13.29 -17.33
C ALA A 45 -32.05 14.81 -17.20
N ASN A 46 -32.40 15.51 -18.29
CA ASN A 46 -32.49 16.97 -18.34
C ASN A 46 -31.22 17.68 -17.83
N SER A 47 -30.04 17.17 -18.23
CA SER A 47 -28.72 17.64 -17.77
C SER A 47 -28.42 17.43 -16.29
N ILE A 48 -29.22 16.65 -15.57
CA ILE A 48 -28.99 16.28 -14.16
C ILE A 48 -28.39 14.87 -14.12
N PRO A 49 -27.26 14.65 -13.44
CA PRO A 49 -26.66 13.32 -13.29
C PRO A 49 -27.52 12.44 -12.38
N ASN A 50 -27.68 11.17 -12.75
CA ASN A 50 -28.46 10.19 -12.00
C ASN A 50 -27.58 9.01 -11.54
N PRO A 51 -26.75 9.16 -10.49
CA PRO A 51 -25.76 8.13 -10.10
C PRO A 51 -26.40 6.77 -9.77
N ASP A 52 -27.62 6.77 -9.20
CA ASP A 52 -28.38 5.55 -8.89
C ASP A 52 -29.13 4.99 -10.11
N GLY A 53 -29.00 5.65 -11.26
CA GLY A 53 -29.58 5.26 -12.54
C GLY A 53 -31.07 5.54 -12.63
N GLY A 54 -31.84 4.52 -12.99
CA GLY A 54 -33.29 4.61 -13.17
C GLY A 54 -33.80 3.89 -14.42
N THR A 55 -35.04 4.17 -14.77
CA THR A 55 -35.76 3.50 -15.89
C THR A 55 -35.05 3.62 -17.23
N HIS A 56 -34.48 4.80 -17.52
CA HIS A 56 -33.70 5.05 -18.74
C HIS A 56 -32.43 4.19 -18.84
N LEU A 57 -31.73 3.98 -17.72
CA LEU A 57 -30.54 3.11 -17.67
C LEU A 57 -30.93 1.64 -17.89
N THR A 58 -32.02 1.18 -17.26
CA THR A 58 -32.57 -0.18 -17.46
C THR A 58 -32.96 -0.41 -18.92
N GLY A 59 -33.60 0.57 -19.55
CA GLY A 59 -34.01 0.52 -20.96
C GLY A 59 -32.80 0.43 -21.89
N PHE A 60 -31.77 1.24 -21.63
CA PHE A 60 -30.50 1.19 -22.36
C PHE A 60 -29.81 -0.18 -22.22
N ARG A 61 -29.68 -0.70 -21.00
CA ARG A 61 -29.05 -2.01 -20.73
C ARG A 61 -29.75 -3.14 -21.47
N THR A 62 -31.08 -3.13 -21.44
CA THR A 62 -31.91 -4.15 -22.10
C THR A 62 -31.78 -4.05 -23.63
N ALA A 63 -31.83 -2.84 -24.19
CA ALA A 63 -31.69 -2.63 -25.64
C ALA A 63 -30.32 -3.03 -26.17
N LEU A 64 -29.25 -2.64 -25.47
CA LEU A 64 -27.88 -2.99 -25.84
C LEU A 64 -27.72 -4.52 -25.88
N THR A 65 -28.20 -5.22 -24.85
CA THR A 65 -28.15 -6.69 -24.78
C THR A 65 -28.97 -7.35 -25.90
N LYS A 66 -30.17 -6.82 -26.20
CA LYS A 66 -31.01 -7.33 -27.29
C LYS A 66 -30.39 -7.10 -28.67
N ALA A 67 -29.85 -5.91 -28.92
CA ALA A 67 -29.24 -5.55 -30.21
C ALA A 67 -28.04 -6.46 -30.53
N VAL A 68 -27.14 -6.64 -29.56
CA VAL A 68 -25.96 -7.51 -29.74
C VAL A 68 -26.37 -8.97 -29.96
N ASN A 69 -27.32 -9.49 -29.17
CA ASN A 69 -27.80 -10.86 -29.34
C ASN A 69 -28.50 -11.10 -30.68
N GLN A 70 -29.30 -10.14 -31.14
CA GLN A 70 -29.96 -10.25 -32.44
C GLN A 70 -28.94 -10.20 -33.58
N TYR A 71 -28.00 -9.26 -33.53
CA TYR A 71 -26.93 -9.15 -34.53
C TYR A 71 -26.06 -10.42 -34.60
N ALA A 72 -25.79 -11.05 -33.45
CA ALA A 72 -25.07 -12.30 -33.34
C ALA A 72 -25.79 -13.46 -34.05
N LYS A 73 -27.11 -13.57 -33.85
CA LYS A 73 -27.97 -14.58 -34.48
C LYS A 73 -28.09 -14.36 -35.98
N SER A 74 -28.34 -13.13 -36.42
CA SER A 74 -28.53 -12.78 -37.83
C SER A 74 -27.29 -13.02 -38.69
N ASN A 75 -26.09 -12.87 -38.13
CA ASN A 75 -24.82 -13.06 -38.84
C ASN A 75 -24.15 -14.41 -38.58
N SER A 76 -24.82 -15.35 -37.89
CA SER A 76 -24.27 -16.67 -37.51
C SER A 76 -22.88 -16.59 -36.86
N LEU A 77 -22.65 -15.55 -36.04
CA LEU A 77 -21.35 -15.29 -35.41
C LEU A 77 -21.10 -16.16 -34.17
N MET A 78 -22.13 -16.84 -33.67
CA MET A 78 -22.04 -17.78 -32.55
C MET A 78 -21.94 -19.22 -33.06
N LYS A 79 -20.99 -19.98 -32.52
CA LYS A 79 -20.92 -21.43 -32.73
C LYS A 79 -21.83 -22.13 -31.72
N GLU A 80 -22.30 -23.35 -32.01
CA GLU A 80 -23.13 -24.14 -31.07
C GLU A 80 -22.50 -24.36 -29.68
N LYS A 81 -21.16 -24.26 -29.57
CA LYS A 81 -20.43 -24.39 -28.30
C LYS A 81 -20.27 -23.07 -27.53
N ASP A 82 -20.68 -21.95 -28.09
CA ASP A 82 -20.50 -20.64 -27.45
C ASP A 82 -21.57 -20.38 -26.38
N PRO A 83 -21.20 -19.81 -25.23
CA PRO A 83 -22.12 -19.56 -24.13
C PRO A 83 -23.11 -18.45 -24.48
N SER A 84 -24.27 -18.45 -23.81
CA SER A 84 -25.24 -17.35 -23.94
C SER A 84 -24.62 -16.04 -23.46
N ILE A 85 -24.81 -14.97 -24.25
CA ILE A 85 -24.30 -13.64 -23.92
C ILE A 85 -25.26 -12.99 -22.92
N SER A 86 -24.74 -12.68 -21.72
CA SER A 86 -25.46 -11.93 -20.68
C SER A 86 -25.33 -10.43 -20.90
N GLY A 87 -26.21 -9.65 -20.28
CA GLY A 87 -26.12 -8.18 -20.32
C GLY A 87 -24.84 -7.65 -19.68
N ASP A 88 -24.24 -8.36 -18.73
CA ASP A 88 -22.98 -7.97 -18.09
C ASP A 88 -21.81 -8.11 -19.07
N ASP A 89 -21.79 -9.19 -19.85
CA ASP A 89 -20.77 -9.47 -20.87
C ASP A 89 -20.74 -8.38 -21.95
N VAL A 90 -21.90 -7.82 -22.28
CA VAL A 90 -22.06 -6.77 -23.30
C VAL A 90 -21.54 -5.40 -22.81
N ARG A 91 -21.53 -5.19 -21.49
CA ARG A 91 -21.09 -3.93 -20.88
C ARG A 91 -19.60 -3.92 -20.53
N GLU A 92 -18.95 -5.07 -20.51
CA GLU A 92 -17.52 -5.16 -20.20
C GLU A 92 -16.68 -4.22 -21.11
N GLY A 93 -15.98 -3.27 -20.49
CA GLY A 93 -15.18 -2.27 -21.20
C GLY A 93 -15.98 -1.21 -21.98
N LEU A 94 -17.25 -1.00 -21.64
CA LEU A 94 -18.09 0.02 -22.24
C LEU A 94 -17.96 1.35 -21.51
N ILE A 95 -17.64 2.41 -22.25
CA ILE A 95 -17.87 3.79 -21.80
C ILE A 95 -19.12 4.29 -22.50
N CYS A 96 -20.09 4.76 -21.73
CA CYS A 96 -21.34 5.30 -22.26
C CYS A 96 -21.73 6.58 -21.53
N VAL A 97 -22.17 7.57 -22.29
CA VAL A 97 -22.89 8.73 -21.78
C VAL A 97 -24.30 8.68 -22.36
N LEU A 98 -25.28 8.56 -21.48
CA LEU A 98 -26.70 8.51 -21.81
C LEU A 98 -27.33 9.81 -21.32
N SER A 99 -27.83 10.63 -22.25
CA SER A 99 -28.52 11.88 -21.94
C SER A 99 -29.93 11.84 -22.52
N ILE A 100 -30.93 12.05 -21.66
CA ILE A 100 -32.32 12.13 -22.09
C ILE A 100 -32.92 13.49 -21.74
N LYS A 101 -33.78 14.00 -22.62
CA LYS A 101 -34.59 15.20 -22.34
C LYS A 101 -36.06 14.84 -22.38
N LEU A 102 -36.78 15.16 -21.31
CA LEU A 102 -38.20 14.85 -21.17
C LEU A 102 -38.95 16.02 -20.51
N PRO A 103 -40.21 16.28 -20.90
CA PRO A 103 -40.98 17.41 -20.38
C PRO A 103 -41.33 17.28 -18.89
N ASN A 104 -41.67 16.08 -18.41
CA ASN A 104 -42.13 15.85 -17.03
C ASN A 104 -41.33 14.74 -16.31
N PRO A 105 -40.08 15.02 -15.87
CA PRO A 105 -39.28 14.04 -15.14
C PRO A 105 -39.80 13.82 -13.71
N ARG A 106 -39.92 12.56 -13.31
CA ARG A 106 -40.25 12.11 -11.96
C ARG A 106 -39.04 11.39 -11.37
N PHE A 107 -38.64 11.80 -10.18
CA PHE A 107 -37.51 11.23 -9.45
C PHE A 107 -37.99 10.62 -8.13
N GLU A 108 -37.25 9.63 -7.62
CA GLU A 108 -37.55 8.98 -6.33
C GLU A 108 -37.43 9.94 -5.15
N SER A 109 -36.49 10.88 -5.21
CA SER A 109 -36.16 11.79 -4.12
C SER A 109 -35.82 13.20 -4.62
N GLN A 110 -35.76 14.15 -3.68
CA GLN A 110 -35.39 15.53 -3.94
C GLN A 110 -33.96 15.68 -4.48
N THR A 111 -33.06 14.73 -4.15
CA THR A 111 -31.69 14.70 -4.68
C THR A 111 -31.63 14.30 -6.15
N LYS A 112 -32.77 13.91 -6.76
CA LYS A 112 -32.92 13.57 -8.19
C LYS A 112 -31.94 12.50 -8.67
N VAL A 113 -31.57 11.57 -7.80
CA VAL A 113 -30.55 10.55 -8.05
C VAL A 113 -31.03 9.41 -8.95
N LYS A 114 -32.35 9.12 -8.95
CA LYS A 114 -32.95 8.01 -9.71
C LYS A 114 -34.22 8.43 -10.44
N LEU A 115 -34.29 8.14 -11.74
CA LEU A 115 -35.47 8.41 -12.56
C LEU A 115 -36.48 7.25 -12.50
N VAL A 116 -37.76 7.56 -12.28
CA VAL A 116 -38.84 6.56 -12.07
C VAL A 116 -39.92 6.56 -13.15
N ASN A 117 -39.82 7.38 -14.21
CA ASN A 117 -40.77 7.36 -15.32
C ASN A 117 -40.69 6.02 -16.08
N THR A 118 -41.71 5.17 -15.96
CA THR A 118 -41.76 3.83 -16.58
C THR A 118 -41.82 3.87 -18.10
N GLU A 119 -42.50 4.87 -18.67
CA GLU A 119 -42.64 5.06 -20.12
C GLU A 119 -41.30 5.26 -20.84
N ILE A 120 -40.32 5.85 -20.13
CA ILE A 120 -38.99 6.14 -20.67
C ILE A 120 -38.20 4.87 -20.97
N ASP A 121 -38.42 3.78 -20.22
CA ASP A 121 -37.76 2.50 -20.45
C ASP A 121 -38.01 2.00 -21.88
N GLY A 122 -39.27 1.97 -22.31
CA GLY A 122 -39.66 1.51 -23.65
C GLY A 122 -39.17 2.42 -24.79
N ILE A 123 -39.20 3.74 -24.56
CA ILE A 123 -38.75 4.75 -25.54
C ILE A 123 -37.24 4.63 -25.76
N VAL A 124 -36.45 4.63 -24.67
CA VAL A 124 -34.99 4.49 -24.73
C VAL A 124 -34.63 3.13 -25.32
N ASN A 125 -35.34 2.06 -24.94
CA ASN A 125 -35.06 0.73 -25.44
C ASN A 125 -35.15 0.68 -26.98
N SER A 126 -36.25 1.18 -27.52
CA SER A 126 -36.50 1.16 -28.96
C SER A 126 -35.54 2.06 -29.73
N ALA A 127 -35.30 3.28 -29.22
CA ALA A 127 -34.39 4.24 -29.84
C ALA A 127 -32.95 3.73 -29.93
N VAL A 128 -32.46 3.12 -28.84
CA VAL A 128 -31.11 2.57 -28.77
C VAL A 128 -31.00 1.30 -29.61
N TYR A 129 -31.99 0.42 -29.58
CA TYR A 129 -32.00 -0.82 -30.36
C TYR A 129 -31.90 -0.53 -31.86
N GLU A 130 -32.76 0.35 -32.39
CA GLU A 130 -32.73 0.72 -33.81
C GLU A 130 -31.44 1.46 -34.20
N GLY A 131 -30.96 2.35 -33.33
CA GLY A 131 -29.71 3.07 -33.54
C GLY A 131 -28.50 2.14 -33.62
N LEU A 132 -28.41 1.17 -32.71
CA LEU A 132 -27.35 0.16 -32.68
C LEU A 132 -27.41 -0.77 -33.87
N MET A 133 -28.58 -1.29 -34.23
CA MET A 133 -28.75 -2.17 -35.40
C MET A 133 -28.33 -1.44 -36.68
N THR A 134 -28.80 -0.20 -36.88
CA THR A 134 -28.41 0.63 -38.02
C THR A 134 -26.89 0.86 -38.06
N PHE A 135 -26.26 1.07 -36.90
CA PHE A 135 -24.82 1.28 -36.82
C PHE A 135 -24.04 0.01 -37.16
N PHE A 136 -24.47 -1.15 -36.64
CA PHE A 136 -23.83 -2.43 -36.90
C PHE A 136 -23.92 -2.83 -38.38
N ASP A 137 -25.07 -2.57 -39.02
CA ASP A 137 -25.26 -2.83 -40.45
C ASP A 137 -24.39 -1.91 -41.32
N LYS A 138 -24.24 -0.63 -40.93
CA LYS A 138 -23.39 0.33 -41.65
C LYS A 138 -21.89 0.07 -41.47
N ASN A 139 -21.48 -0.47 -40.32
CA ASN A 139 -20.06 -0.70 -39.99
C ASN A 139 -19.79 -2.16 -39.55
N PRO A 140 -19.89 -3.16 -40.45
CA PRO A 140 -19.61 -4.55 -40.14
C PRO A 140 -18.24 -4.83 -39.47
N PRO A 141 -17.11 -4.20 -39.86
CA PRO A 141 -15.81 -4.53 -39.25
C PRO A 141 -15.72 -4.06 -37.80
N VAL A 142 -16.33 -2.93 -37.44
CA VAL A 142 -16.36 -2.44 -36.05
C VAL A 142 -17.30 -3.31 -35.22
N ALA A 143 -18.47 -3.65 -35.77
CA ALA A 143 -19.43 -4.54 -35.12
C ALA A 143 -18.83 -5.92 -34.80
N ARG A 144 -18.07 -6.51 -35.74
CA ARG A 144 -17.36 -7.78 -35.51
C ARG A 144 -16.34 -7.70 -34.38
N ARG A 145 -15.53 -6.64 -34.32
CA ARG A 145 -14.55 -6.45 -33.22
C ARG A 145 -15.22 -6.31 -31.85
N ILE A 146 -16.31 -5.53 -31.78
CA ILE A 146 -17.10 -5.38 -30.55
C ILE A 146 -17.66 -6.75 -30.15
N PHE A 147 -18.22 -7.50 -31.10
CA PHE A 147 -18.76 -8.82 -30.86
C PHE A 147 -17.70 -9.83 -30.37
N GLU A 148 -16.51 -9.86 -30.97
CA GLU A 148 -15.40 -10.73 -30.54
C GLU A 148 -14.95 -10.45 -29.09
N LYS A 149 -14.91 -9.17 -28.69
CA LYS A 149 -14.65 -8.79 -27.29
C LYS A 149 -15.74 -9.34 -26.37
N ILE A 150 -17.02 -9.11 -26.70
CA ILE A 150 -18.17 -9.58 -25.91
C ILE A 150 -18.18 -11.11 -25.83
N LEU A 151 -17.85 -11.81 -26.92
CA LEU A 151 -17.77 -13.27 -26.93
C LEU A 151 -16.64 -13.79 -26.04
N THR A 152 -15.52 -13.10 -26.01
CA THR A 152 -14.39 -13.42 -25.12
C THR A 152 -14.78 -13.21 -23.65
N ALA A 153 -15.48 -12.12 -23.33
CA ALA A 153 -16.06 -11.86 -22.01
C ALA A 153 -17.03 -12.98 -21.60
N ALA A 154 -17.98 -13.35 -22.47
CA ALA A 154 -18.95 -14.41 -22.20
C ALA A 154 -18.28 -15.79 -21.97
N ARG A 155 -17.26 -16.14 -22.79
CA ARG A 155 -16.46 -17.36 -22.59
C ARG A 155 -15.69 -17.33 -21.27
N ALA A 156 -15.13 -16.17 -20.89
CA ALA A 156 -14.43 -16.00 -19.62
C ALA A 156 -15.39 -16.14 -18.43
N ARG A 157 -16.58 -15.52 -18.48
CA ARG A 157 -17.63 -15.67 -17.45
C ARG A 157 -18.05 -17.13 -17.28
N GLU A 158 -18.29 -17.84 -18.37
CA GLU A 158 -18.70 -19.24 -18.29
C GLU A 158 -17.57 -20.14 -17.77
N ALA A 159 -16.32 -19.84 -18.12
CA ALA A 159 -15.15 -20.50 -17.54
C ALA A 159 -15.01 -20.23 -16.04
N ALA A 160 -15.24 -18.98 -15.60
CA ALA A 160 -15.26 -18.59 -14.20
C ALA A 160 -16.40 -19.29 -13.43
N ARG A 161 -17.60 -19.38 -14.02
CA ARG A 161 -18.75 -20.11 -13.45
C ARG A 161 -18.43 -21.59 -13.26
N LYS A 162 -17.86 -22.24 -14.28
CA LYS A 162 -17.41 -23.65 -14.20
C LYS A 162 -16.32 -23.84 -13.15
N ALA A 163 -15.37 -22.90 -13.05
CA ALA A 163 -14.34 -22.93 -12.01
C ALA A 163 -14.95 -22.84 -10.61
N ARG A 164 -15.89 -21.89 -10.37
CA ARG A 164 -16.63 -21.77 -9.10
C ARG A 164 -17.42 -23.03 -8.77
N GLU A 165 -18.12 -23.61 -9.75
CA GLU A 165 -18.85 -24.87 -9.56
C GLU A 165 -17.91 -26.04 -9.21
N THR A 166 -16.72 -26.08 -9.80
CA THR A 166 -15.72 -27.13 -9.53
C THR A 166 -15.19 -27.01 -8.10
N ILE A 167 -14.88 -25.79 -7.66
CA ILE A 167 -14.49 -25.50 -6.27
C ILE A 167 -15.58 -25.96 -5.29
N ARG A 168 -16.84 -25.64 -5.59
CA ARG A 168 -17.98 -26.03 -4.75
C ARG A 168 -18.25 -27.54 -4.73
N LYS A 169 -18.21 -28.21 -5.88
CA LYS A 169 -18.41 -29.67 -5.95
C LYS A 169 -17.29 -30.41 -5.22
N GLY A 170 -16.04 -29.94 -5.36
CA GLY A 170 -14.90 -30.44 -4.58
C GLY A 170 -15.11 -30.31 -3.06
N ALA A 171 -15.72 -29.20 -2.60
CA ALA A 171 -16.06 -29.00 -1.20
C ALA A 171 -17.12 -29.98 -0.67
N LEU A 172 -18.07 -30.42 -1.51
CA LEU A 172 -19.24 -31.22 -1.11
C LEU A 172 -19.06 -32.75 -1.19
N THR A 173 -18.25 -33.27 -2.12
CA THR A 173 -18.27 -34.72 -2.44
C THR A 173 -17.16 -35.57 -1.83
N GLY A 174 -16.21 -35.00 -1.10
CA GLY A 174 -15.21 -35.80 -0.37
C GLY A 174 -14.25 -34.95 0.44
N GLY A 175 -14.45 -34.87 1.77
CA GLY A 175 -13.51 -34.26 2.71
C GLY A 175 -12.89 -32.94 2.22
N GLY A 176 -13.71 -32.06 1.63
CA GLY A 176 -13.38 -31.10 0.58
C GLY A 176 -12.51 -29.90 0.94
N LEU A 177 -11.51 -30.14 1.78
CA LEU A 177 -10.46 -29.21 2.13
C LEU A 177 -9.29 -29.38 1.15
N PRO A 178 -8.56 -28.29 0.83
CA PRO A 178 -7.35 -28.40 0.03
C PRO A 178 -6.38 -29.40 0.70
N GLY A 179 -5.78 -30.31 -0.06
CA GLY A 179 -4.85 -31.32 0.50
C GLY A 179 -3.62 -30.71 1.20
N LYS A 180 -3.35 -29.41 0.96
CA LYS A 180 -2.31 -28.62 1.63
C LYS A 180 -2.76 -28.03 2.97
N LEU A 181 -4.07 -27.88 3.18
CA LEU A 181 -4.63 -27.28 4.39
C LEU A 181 -4.47 -28.26 5.55
N ALA A 182 -3.80 -27.82 6.60
CA ALA A 182 -3.84 -28.49 7.89
C ALA A 182 -4.98 -27.87 8.71
N ASP A 183 -6.12 -28.56 8.80
CA ASP A 183 -7.30 -28.03 9.50
C ASP A 183 -7.20 -28.14 11.03
N CYS A 184 -8.03 -27.39 11.74
CA CYS A 184 -8.20 -27.46 13.20
C CYS A 184 -9.36 -28.39 13.59
N SER A 185 -9.43 -28.79 14.86
CA SER A 185 -10.49 -29.67 15.36
C SER A 185 -11.78 -28.91 15.73
N GLU A 186 -11.65 -27.67 16.20
CA GLU A 186 -12.76 -26.78 16.49
C GLU A 186 -13.44 -26.29 15.19
N ARG A 187 -14.75 -26.11 15.24
CA ARG A 187 -15.58 -25.66 14.13
C ARG A 187 -16.26 -24.33 14.38
N ASP A 188 -16.25 -23.84 15.61
CA ASP A 188 -16.75 -22.49 15.92
C ASP A 188 -15.87 -21.43 15.21
N PRO A 189 -16.43 -20.62 14.29
CA PRO A 189 -15.68 -19.55 13.65
C PRO A 189 -15.07 -18.57 14.64
N GLU A 190 -15.69 -18.28 15.79
CA GLU A 190 -15.17 -17.27 16.71
C GLU A 190 -13.87 -17.69 17.40
N LEU A 191 -13.69 -18.99 17.60
CA LEU A 191 -12.53 -19.57 18.28
C LEU A 191 -11.42 -20.01 17.33
N THR A 192 -11.71 -20.08 16.02
CA THR A 192 -10.82 -20.66 15.03
C THR A 192 -10.06 -19.62 14.21
N GLU A 193 -8.84 -19.98 13.84
CA GLU A 193 -7.88 -19.09 13.20
C GLU A 193 -7.25 -19.79 11.98
N LEU A 194 -7.12 -19.08 10.87
CA LEU A 194 -6.45 -19.56 9.67
C LEU A 194 -5.15 -18.77 9.45
N TYR A 195 -4.01 -19.44 9.52
CA TYR A 195 -2.72 -18.87 9.14
C TYR A 195 -2.42 -19.16 7.68
N ILE A 196 -2.27 -18.10 6.89
CA ILE A 196 -1.78 -18.17 5.51
C ILE A 196 -0.28 -17.93 5.56
N VAL A 197 0.50 -18.95 5.19
CA VAL A 197 1.95 -18.97 5.36
C VAL A 197 2.66 -19.03 4.02
N GLU A 198 3.76 -18.30 3.88
CA GLU A 198 4.60 -18.34 2.70
C GLU A 198 5.48 -19.61 2.67
N GLY A 199 5.30 -20.44 1.65
CA GLY A 199 6.13 -21.62 1.39
C GLY A 199 5.83 -22.84 2.28
N ASP A 200 6.33 -24.00 1.85
CA ASP A 200 6.17 -25.25 2.60
C ASP A 200 7.09 -25.33 3.83
N SER A 201 8.20 -24.60 3.82
CA SER A 201 9.17 -24.61 4.93
C SER A 201 8.56 -23.98 6.19
N ALA A 202 8.12 -22.71 6.11
CA ALA A 202 7.42 -22.05 7.20
C ALA A 202 6.07 -22.74 7.49
N GLY A 203 5.36 -23.23 6.47
CA GLY A 203 4.14 -24.03 6.65
C GLY A 203 4.36 -25.32 7.45
N GLY A 204 5.51 -25.98 7.28
CA GLY A 204 5.91 -27.17 8.04
C GLY A 204 6.15 -26.87 9.51
N SER A 205 6.95 -25.83 9.81
CA SER A 205 7.20 -25.36 11.18
C SER A 205 5.91 -24.90 11.86
N ALA A 206 5.07 -24.14 11.17
CA ALA A 206 3.78 -23.68 11.68
C ALA A 206 2.84 -24.86 11.96
N LYS A 207 2.77 -25.86 11.07
CA LYS A 207 1.95 -27.06 11.28
C LYS A 207 2.37 -27.87 12.51
N GLN A 208 3.67 -27.92 12.81
CA GLN A 208 4.21 -28.62 13.97
C GLN A 208 3.98 -27.83 15.27
N GLY A 209 4.12 -26.51 15.23
CA GLY A 209 4.03 -25.64 16.41
C GLY A 209 2.62 -25.21 16.80
N ARG A 210 1.66 -25.23 15.88
CA ARG A 210 0.29 -24.75 16.10
C ARG A 210 -0.45 -25.45 17.23
N ASP A 211 -1.42 -24.75 17.79
CA ASP A 211 -2.51 -25.40 18.51
C ASP A 211 -3.49 -26.04 17.51
N ARG A 212 -3.53 -27.38 17.48
CA ARG A 212 -4.37 -28.15 16.55
C ARG A 212 -5.86 -27.99 16.84
N MET A 213 -6.24 -27.56 18.04
CA MET A 213 -7.64 -27.36 18.39
C MET A 213 -8.23 -26.18 17.65
N THR A 214 -7.52 -25.05 17.61
CA THR A 214 -8.07 -23.76 17.16
C THR A 214 -7.41 -23.20 15.89
N GLN A 215 -6.18 -23.60 15.57
CA GLN A 215 -5.39 -22.97 14.50
C GLN A 215 -5.26 -23.88 13.28
N ALA A 216 -5.67 -23.41 12.12
CA ALA A 216 -5.48 -24.04 10.81
C ALA A 216 -4.33 -23.37 10.03
N ILE A 217 -3.60 -24.14 9.22
CA ILE A 217 -2.44 -23.65 8.44
C ILE A 217 -2.66 -23.92 6.96
N LEU A 218 -2.56 -22.89 6.14
CA LEU A 218 -2.58 -22.95 4.68
C LEU A 218 -1.26 -22.42 4.11
N PRO A 219 -0.35 -23.30 3.66
CA PRO A 219 0.86 -22.89 2.98
C PRO A 219 0.55 -22.51 1.52
N ILE A 220 1.04 -21.36 1.09
CA ILE A 220 0.95 -20.88 -0.31
C ILE A 220 2.33 -20.94 -0.96
N ARG A 221 2.40 -21.40 -2.21
CA ARG A 221 3.66 -21.49 -2.97
C ARG A 221 3.75 -20.43 -4.06
N GLY A 222 4.90 -19.77 -4.12
CA GLY A 222 5.23 -18.80 -5.17
C GLY A 222 4.43 -17.50 -5.05
N LYS A 223 4.62 -16.62 -6.04
CA LYS A 223 3.96 -15.31 -6.09
C LYS A 223 2.51 -15.49 -6.54
N LEU A 224 1.55 -14.93 -5.77
CA LEU A 224 0.16 -14.93 -6.18
C LEU A 224 -0.02 -14.11 -7.47
N ILE A 225 -1.03 -14.49 -8.26
CA ILE A 225 -1.43 -13.68 -9.41
C ILE A 225 -2.04 -12.35 -8.92
N ASN A 226 -1.61 -11.25 -9.52
CA ASN A 226 -2.19 -9.95 -9.24
C ASN A 226 -3.61 -9.89 -9.82
N VAL A 227 -4.60 -9.96 -8.94
CA VAL A 227 -6.03 -9.94 -9.27
C VAL A 227 -6.56 -8.57 -9.71
N GLU A 228 -5.79 -7.50 -9.50
CA GLU A 228 -6.13 -6.18 -10.07
C GLU A 228 -6.01 -6.19 -11.59
N LYS A 229 -4.97 -6.87 -12.08
CA LYS A 229 -4.60 -6.94 -13.49
C LYS A 229 -5.20 -8.16 -14.20
N ALA A 230 -5.34 -9.26 -13.46
CA ALA A 230 -5.81 -10.53 -14.00
C ALA A 230 -7.34 -10.61 -14.03
N ARG A 231 -7.88 -11.24 -15.08
CA ARG A 231 -9.33 -11.50 -15.18
C ARG A 231 -9.78 -12.58 -14.19
N GLU A 232 -11.07 -12.58 -13.86
CA GLU A 232 -11.68 -13.56 -12.95
C GLU A 232 -11.37 -15.02 -13.32
N ASP A 233 -11.46 -15.37 -14.60
CA ASP A 233 -11.22 -16.74 -15.05
C ASP A 233 -9.76 -17.18 -14.91
N GLN A 234 -8.81 -16.24 -15.00
CA GLN A 234 -7.37 -16.51 -14.92
C GLN A 234 -6.97 -16.81 -13.47
N PHE A 235 -7.39 -15.97 -12.53
CA PHE A 235 -7.04 -16.18 -11.13
C PHE A 235 -7.85 -17.32 -10.50
N LEU A 236 -9.07 -17.59 -10.98
CA LEU A 236 -9.85 -18.75 -10.54
C LEU A 236 -9.29 -20.09 -10.99
N LYS A 237 -8.45 -20.13 -12.05
CA LYS A 237 -7.72 -21.35 -12.44
C LYS A 237 -6.49 -21.61 -11.57
N ASN A 238 -6.04 -20.61 -10.80
CA ASN A 238 -4.87 -20.75 -9.94
C ASN A 238 -5.20 -21.63 -8.73
N THR A 239 -4.41 -22.68 -8.52
CA THR A 239 -4.61 -23.66 -7.45
C THR A 239 -4.52 -23.06 -6.05
N GLU A 240 -3.64 -22.07 -5.84
CA GLU A 240 -3.46 -21.43 -4.53
C GLU A 240 -4.67 -20.57 -4.15
N ILE A 241 -5.22 -19.82 -5.13
CA ILE A 241 -6.44 -19.03 -4.91
C ILE A 241 -7.64 -19.95 -4.70
N GLN A 242 -7.78 -21.03 -5.49
CA GLN A 242 -8.81 -22.04 -5.26
C GLN A 242 -8.71 -22.64 -3.86
N ALA A 243 -7.50 -22.98 -3.41
CA ALA A 243 -7.27 -23.53 -2.08
C ALA A 243 -7.68 -22.54 -0.98
N MET A 244 -7.30 -21.27 -1.12
CA MET A 244 -7.68 -20.21 -0.18
C MET A 244 -9.19 -19.99 -0.12
N ILE A 245 -9.87 -19.88 -1.27
CA ILE A 245 -11.33 -19.72 -1.33
C ILE A 245 -12.03 -20.91 -0.67
N THR A 246 -11.55 -22.12 -0.93
CA THR A 246 -12.10 -23.36 -0.35
C THR A 246 -11.84 -23.44 1.15
N ALA A 247 -10.69 -22.98 1.62
CA ALA A 247 -10.36 -22.92 3.04
C ALA A 247 -11.23 -21.90 3.78
N ILE A 248 -11.44 -20.72 3.23
CA ILE A 248 -12.25 -19.68 3.89
C ILE A 248 -13.74 -20.04 3.89
N GLY A 249 -14.23 -20.64 2.80
CA GLY A 249 -15.58 -21.17 2.69
C GLY A 249 -16.67 -20.14 2.34
N THR A 250 -16.35 -18.85 2.31
CA THR A 250 -17.30 -17.77 2.03
C THR A 250 -17.65 -17.62 0.55
N GLY A 251 -16.91 -18.22 -0.39
CA GLY A 251 -17.02 -17.90 -1.81
C GLY A 251 -16.36 -16.56 -2.17
N ILE A 252 -16.58 -16.05 -3.39
CA ILE A 252 -15.93 -14.83 -3.92
C ILE A 252 -16.88 -13.90 -4.68
N GLY A 253 -16.49 -12.62 -4.77
CA GLY A 253 -17.16 -11.59 -5.56
C GLY A 253 -18.18 -10.78 -4.76
N LYS A 254 -18.88 -9.85 -5.41
CA LYS A 254 -19.87 -8.99 -4.73
C LYS A 254 -21.09 -9.79 -4.23
N ALA A 255 -21.52 -9.52 -3.00
CA ALA A 255 -22.81 -9.98 -2.48
C ALA A 255 -23.96 -9.44 -3.35
N ARG A 256 -25.08 -10.18 -3.41
CA ARG A 256 -26.28 -9.76 -4.18
C ARG A 256 -27.06 -8.70 -3.40
N GLU A 257 -27.44 -7.61 -4.05
CA GLU A 257 -28.44 -6.65 -3.52
C GLU A 257 -29.88 -7.18 -3.66
N ASP A 258 -30.15 -8.17 -4.53
CA ASP A 258 -31.52 -8.66 -4.76
C ASP A 258 -31.64 -10.18 -4.57
N GLY A 259 -32.40 -10.58 -3.54
CA GLY A 259 -32.61 -11.96 -3.09
C GLY A 259 -33.46 -12.86 -3.99
N ASN A 260 -33.48 -12.67 -5.32
CA ASN A 260 -34.38 -13.42 -6.21
C ASN A 260 -33.69 -14.07 -7.42
N GLY A 261 -32.58 -14.78 -7.19
CA GLY A 261 -32.02 -15.70 -8.17
C GLY A 261 -31.09 -16.74 -7.53
N LYS A 262 -31.15 -17.98 -8.03
CA LYS A 262 -30.23 -19.07 -7.68
C LYS A 262 -28.87 -18.88 -8.39
N ASP A 263 -28.06 -17.88 -8.00
CA ASP A 263 -26.64 -17.85 -8.40
C ASP A 263 -25.77 -18.36 -7.25
N GLU A 264 -25.63 -19.67 -7.24
CA GLU A 264 -24.99 -20.43 -6.19
C GLU A 264 -23.45 -20.36 -6.34
N GLY A 265 -22.79 -19.42 -5.64
CA GLY A 265 -21.31 -19.29 -5.65
C GLY A 265 -20.74 -17.89 -5.37
N ARG A 266 -21.60 -16.90 -5.08
CA ARG A 266 -21.19 -15.56 -4.64
C ARG A 266 -20.82 -15.53 -3.14
N PHE A 267 -20.10 -14.50 -2.74
CA PHE A 267 -19.65 -14.28 -1.37
C PHE A 267 -20.81 -14.31 -0.36
N ASP A 268 -20.64 -15.08 0.71
CA ASP A 268 -21.59 -15.30 1.79
C ASP A 268 -20.83 -15.40 3.12
N MET A 269 -21.02 -14.40 3.99
CA MET A 269 -20.35 -14.30 5.28
C MET A 269 -20.79 -15.40 6.26
N SER A 270 -22.01 -15.94 6.12
CA SER A 270 -22.54 -16.97 7.03
C SER A 270 -21.81 -18.30 6.94
N LYS A 271 -21.07 -18.53 5.85
CA LYS A 271 -20.29 -19.76 5.59
C LYS A 271 -18.82 -19.62 5.98
N LEU A 272 -18.45 -18.52 6.63
CA LEU A 272 -17.10 -18.31 7.12
C LEU A 272 -16.72 -19.40 8.11
N ARG A 273 -15.63 -20.12 7.83
CA ARG A 273 -15.17 -21.20 8.71
C ARG A 273 -14.23 -20.73 9.81
N TYR A 274 -13.47 -19.67 9.56
CA TYR A 274 -12.43 -19.17 10.46
C TYR A 274 -12.69 -17.70 10.77
N GLY A 275 -12.82 -17.34 12.04
CA GLY A 275 -13.12 -15.98 12.47
C GLY A 275 -11.91 -15.06 12.46
N LYS A 276 -10.69 -15.59 12.38
CA LYS A 276 -9.48 -14.79 12.16
C LYS A 276 -8.66 -15.39 11.03
N ILE A 277 -8.35 -14.58 10.03
CA ILE A 277 -7.45 -14.94 8.94
C ILE A 277 -6.16 -14.14 9.17
N ILE A 278 -5.07 -14.84 9.45
CA ILE A 278 -3.78 -14.26 9.82
C ILE A 278 -2.80 -14.51 8.66
N ILE A 279 -2.31 -13.44 8.05
CA ILE A 279 -1.27 -13.47 7.03
C ILE A 279 0.09 -13.49 7.75
N MET A 280 0.84 -14.57 7.57
CA MET A 280 2.15 -14.79 8.17
C MET A 280 3.19 -14.97 7.06
N THR A 281 3.84 -13.87 6.69
CA THR A 281 4.86 -13.79 5.63
C THR A 281 6.22 -13.46 6.23
N ASP A 282 7.29 -13.73 5.49
CA ASP A 282 8.64 -13.36 5.88
C ASP A 282 8.80 -11.83 5.91
N ALA A 283 9.81 -11.34 6.65
CA ALA A 283 10.12 -9.93 6.81
C ALA A 283 10.92 -9.34 5.64
N ASP A 284 11.07 -10.10 4.55
CA ASP A 284 11.84 -9.74 3.37
C ASP A 284 10.98 -9.05 2.29
N VAL A 285 11.61 -8.76 1.16
CA VAL A 285 10.98 -8.10 0.01
C VAL A 285 9.91 -8.99 -0.62
N ASP A 286 10.13 -10.30 -0.68
CA ASP A 286 9.20 -11.25 -1.29
C ASP A 286 7.96 -11.46 -0.41
N GLY A 287 8.12 -11.54 0.91
CA GLY A 287 7.03 -11.57 1.88
C GLY A 287 6.20 -10.29 1.87
N SER A 288 6.85 -9.12 1.76
CA SER A 288 6.14 -7.85 1.56
C SER A 288 5.34 -7.82 0.26
N HIS A 289 5.85 -8.41 -0.81
CA HIS A 289 5.16 -8.51 -2.09
C HIS A 289 3.93 -9.46 -2.01
N ILE A 290 4.09 -10.65 -1.44
CA ILE A 290 2.99 -11.61 -1.24
C ILE A 290 1.90 -11.03 -0.33
N ARG A 291 2.29 -10.38 0.76
CA ARG A 291 1.36 -9.67 1.64
C ARG A 291 0.54 -8.65 0.87
N THR A 292 1.16 -7.85 0.00
CA THR A 292 0.44 -6.85 -0.80
C THR A 292 -0.52 -7.50 -1.80
N LEU A 293 -0.14 -8.60 -2.43
CA LEU A 293 -1.00 -9.37 -3.34
C LEU A 293 -2.21 -9.98 -2.61
N LEU A 294 -2.01 -10.53 -1.41
CA LEU A 294 -3.09 -11.06 -0.57
C LEU A 294 -4.05 -9.95 -0.14
N LEU A 295 -3.53 -8.81 0.32
CA LEU A 295 -4.37 -7.66 0.69
C LEU A 295 -5.20 -7.16 -0.51
N THR A 296 -4.58 -7.09 -1.69
CA THR A 296 -5.30 -6.75 -2.94
C THR A 296 -6.42 -7.74 -3.23
N PHE A 297 -6.16 -9.05 -3.06
CA PHE A 297 -7.17 -10.09 -3.21
C PHE A 297 -8.34 -9.94 -2.23
N PHE A 298 -8.06 -9.78 -0.94
CA PHE A 298 -9.11 -9.61 0.06
C PHE A 298 -9.92 -8.32 -0.19
N PHE A 299 -9.25 -7.23 -0.53
CA PHE A 299 -9.92 -5.95 -0.82
C PHE A 299 -10.86 -6.05 -2.04
N ARG A 300 -10.43 -6.70 -3.13
CA ARG A 300 -11.19 -6.80 -4.37
C ARG A 300 -12.27 -7.87 -4.36
N GLN A 301 -11.99 -9.04 -3.80
CA GLN A 301 -12.85 -10.23 -3.92
C GLN A 301 -13.65 -10.54 -2.67
N MET A 302 -13.22 -10.05 -1.50
CA MET A 302 -13.80 -10.36 -0.19
C MET A 302 -13.87 -9.11 0.70
N ASN A 303 -14.35 -8.00 0.15
CA ASN A 303 -14.36 -6.69 0.82
C ASN A 303 -15.05 -6.74 2.19
N GLU A 304 -16.16 -7.47 2.31
CA GLU A 304 -16.91 -7.64 3.56
C GLU A 304 -16.09 -8.33 4.67
N LEU A 305 -15.17 -9.24 4.35
CA LEU A 305 -14.27 -9.83 5.37
C LEU A 305 -13.30 -8.78 5.94
N VAL A 306 -12.83 -7.87 5.09
CA VAL A 306 -11.94 -6.78 5.51
C VAL A 306 -12.72 -5.79 6.36
N ARG A 307 -13.92 -5.39 5.93
CA ARG A 307 -14.82 -4.50 6.71
C ARG A 307 -15.24 -5.10 8.05
N ALA A 308 -15.45 -6.41 8.10
CA ALA A 308 -15.72 -7.14 9.35
C ALA A 308 -14.48 -7.24 10.26
N GLY A 309 -13.31 -6.77 9.82
CA GLY A 309 -12.08 -6.76 10.60
C GLY A 309 -11.57 -8.17 10.92
N LYS A 310 -11.72 -9.11 9.98
CA LYS A 310 -11.35 -10.53 10.16
C LYS A 310 -9.96 -10.85 9.63
N ILE A 311 -9.31 -9.91 8.93
CA ILE A 311 -7.97 -10.06 8.36
C ILE A 311 -6.93 -9.44 9.30
N TYR A 312 -5.88 -10.19 9.60
CA TYR A 312 -4.79 -9.82 10.48
C TYR A 312 -3.44 -10.12 9.80
N ILE A 313 -2.40 -9.39 10.20
CA ILE A 313 -1.02 -9.59 9.74
C ILE A 313 -0.18 -9.92 10.97
N ALA A 314 0.52 -11.05 10.93
CA ALA A 314 1.43 -11.44 12.00
C ALA A 314 2.67 -10.53 12.02
N GLN A 315 3.19 -10.27 13.23
CA GLN A 315 4.44 -9.53 13.43
C GLN A 315 5.45 -10.45 14.13
N PRO A 316 6.21 -11.25 13.36
CA PRO A 316 7.29 -12.05 13.94
C PRO A 316 8.44 -11.16 14.44
N PRO A 317 9.18 -11.58 15.48
CA PRO A 317 10.33 -10.83 15.98
C PRO A 317 11.50 -10.87 14.99
N LEU A 318 12.28 -9.79 14.93
CA LEU A 318 13.47 -9.69 14.08
C LEU A 318 14.71 -10.30 14.74
N TYR A 319 14.81 -10.24 16.06
CA TYR A 319 15.99 -10.69 16.80
C TYR A 319 15.63 -11.60 17.97
N GLN A 320 16.52 -12.56 18.25
CA GLN A 320 16.58 -13.32 19.49
C GLN A 320 17.89 -12.97 20.20
N ILE A 321 17.76 -12.47 21.42
CA ILE A 321 18.87 -12.13 22.30
C ILE A 321 18.98 -13.22 23.36
N LYS A 322 20.18 -13.81 23.48
CA LYS A 322 20.48 -14.81 24.50
C LYS A 322 21.67 -14.38 25.34
N ARG A 323 21.46 -14.19 26.65
CA ARG A 323 22.49 -13.89 27.65
C ARG A 323 22.40 -14.91 28.79
N LYS A 324 23.40 -15.77 28.91
CA LYS A 324 23.44 -16.88 29.90
C LYS A 324 22.20 -17.80 29.78
N LYS A 325 21.27 -17.73 30.73
CA LYS A 325 20.01 -18.52 30.77
C LYS A 325 18.77 -17.73 30.34
N ARG A 326 18.90 -16.41 30.08
CA ARG A 326 17.79 -15.56 29.64
C ARG A 326 17.77 -15.50 28.11
N GLU A 327 16.59 -15.71 27.56
CA GLU A 327 16.29 -15.58 26.13
C GLU A 327 15.15 -14.56 25.99
N GLU A 328 15.31 -13.60 25.10
CA GLU A 328 14.36 -12.53 24.84
C GLU A 328 14.24 -12.29 23.34
N TYR A 329 13.02 -12.03 22.87
CA TYR A 329 12.71 -11.75 21.47
C TYR A 329 12.41 -10.27 21.29
N VAL A 330 12.90 -9.72 20.19
CA VAL A 330 12.90 -8.27 19.94
C VAL A 330 12.43 -7.99 18.52
N ASP A 331 11.56 -7.00 18.39
CA ASP A 331 10.83 -6.73 17.15
C ASP A 331 11.54 -5.72 16.24
N ASP A 332 12.37 -4.84 16.80
CA ASP A 332 13.06 -3.78 16.04
C ASP A 332 14.46 -3.46 16.58
N ASP A 333 15.25 -2.76 15.75
CA ASP A 333 16.61 -2.33 16.11
C ASP A 333 16.63 -1.35 17.28
N VAL A 334 15.55 -0.58 17.48
CA VAL A 334 15.47 0.43 18.54
C VAL A 334 15.38 -0.25 19.91
N GLN A 335 14.52 -1.25 20.03
CA GLN A 335 14.35 -2.07 21.21
C GLN A 335 15.61 -2.90 21.45
N LEU A 336 16.27 -3.42 20.41
CA LEU A 336 17.55 -4.11 20.52
C LEU A 336 18.60 -3.19 21.15
N ASN A 337 18.78 -1.98 20.61
CA ASN A 337 19.74 -1.01 21.13
C ASN A 337 19.39 -0.62 22.58
N LYS A 338 18.12 -0.42 22.90
CA LYS A 338 17.68 -0.11 24.27
C LYS A 338 18.03 -1.23 25.26
N ILE A 339 17.84 -2.49 24.87
CA ILE A 339 18.20 -3.65 25.69
C ILE A 339 19.72 -3.72 25.87
N LEU A 340 20.50 -3.55 24.80
CA LEU A 340 21.97 -3.55 24.87
C LEU A 340 22.49 -2.40 25.76
N ILE A 341 21.92 -1.20 25.65
CA ILE A 341 22.24 -0.06 26.51
C ILE A 341 21.93 -0.38 27.97
N SER A 342 20.76 -0.96 28.27
CA SER A 342 20.39 -1.32 29.63
C SER A 342 21.34 -2.38 30.21
N LEU A 343 21.68 -3.40 29.43
CA LEU A 343 22.60 -4.46 29.84
C LEU A 343 24.04 -3.94 30.05
N GLY A 344 24.50 -3.01 29.21
CA GLY A 344 25.80 -2.38 29.34
C GLY A 344 25.87 -1.39 30.50
N ALA A 345 24.79 -0.62 30.73
CA ALA A 345 24.69 0.36 31.82
C ALA A 345 24.67 -0.27 33.23
N GLU A 346 24.25 -1.54 33.36
CA GLU A 346 24.29 -2.28 34.62
C GLU A 346 25.73 -2.59 35.09
N ASP A 347 26.65 -2.79 34.14
CA ASP A 347 28.01 -3.26 34.39
C ASP A 347 29.06 -2.13 34.41
N VAL A 348 28.65 -0.86 34.25
CA VAL A 348 29.56 0.29 34.09
C VAL A 348 29.24 1.47 35.01
N LYS A 349 30.28 2.20 35.41
CA LYS A 349 30.19 3.50 36.11
C LYS A 349 30.88 4.57 35.27
N LEU A 350 30.22 5.70 35.07
CA LEU A 350 30.78 6.83 34.30
C LEU A 350 31.29 7.90 35.26
N LYS A 351 32.54 8.30 35.09
CA LYS A 351 33.19 9.33 35.89
C LYS A 351 33.57 10.51 35.01
N ASN A 352 33.20 11.72 35.42
CA ASN A 352 33.60 12.95 34.74
C ASN A 352 34.95 13.43 35.30
N LEU A 353 35.97 13.58 34.45
CA LEU A 353 37.31 13.98 34.85
C LEU A 353 37.43 15.47 35.21
N ALA A 354 36.52 16.33 34.72
CA ALA A 354 36.53 17.76 35.01
C ALA A 354 36.10 18.08 36.45
N ASP A 355 35.07 17.38 36.95
CA ASP A 355 34.47 17.64 38.27
C ASP A 355 34.72 16.48 39.28
N ASN A 356 35.43 15.43 38.85
CA ASN A 356 35.70 14.19 39.60
C ASN A 356 34.43 13.51 40.16
N LYS A 357 33.26 13.81 39.57
CA LYS A 357 31.94 13.38 40.03
C LYS A 357 31.53 12.08 39.34
N GLU A 358 31.10 11.11 40.13
CA GLU A 358 30.55 9.84 39.63
C GLU A 358 29.07 10.02 39.25
N ILE A 359 28.72 9.57 38.05
CA ILE A 359 27.34 9.58 37.55
C ILE A 359 26.68 8.27 37.97
N THR A 360 25.53 8.39 38.64
CA THR A 360 24.75 7.21 39.08
C THR A 360 24.17 6.43 37.89
N ALA A 361 23.91 5.14 38.05
CA ALA A 361 23.34 4.30 36.99
C ALA A 361 22.02 4.83 36.42
N ALA A 362 21.16 5.43 37.26
CA ALA A 362 19.91 6.06 36.82
C ALA A 362 20.16 7.29 35.93
N GLN A 363 21.10 8.15 36.33
CA GLN A 363 21.49 9.32 35.53
C GLN A 363 22.19 8.91 34.23
N LEU A 364 23.00 7.85 34.27
CA LEU A 364 23.66 7.30 33.09
C LEU A 364 22.64 6.79 32.08
N LYS A 365 21.60 6.08 32.53
CA LYS A 365 20.52 5.62 31.66
C LYS A 365 19.79 6.78 30.97
N ASP A 366 19.44 7.83 31.72
CA ASP A 366 18.80 9.03 31.16
C ASP A 366 19.70 9.79 30.17
N ILE A 367 21.02 9.79 30.42
CA ILE A 367 22.02 10.35 29.51
C ILE A 367 22.05 9.52 28.23
N LEU A 368 22.12 8.19 28.33
CA LEU A 368 22.20 7.29 27.18
C LEU A 368 20.94 7.33 26.31
N GLU A 369 19.75 7.44 26.90
CA GLU A 369 18.52 7.64 26.12
C GLU A 369 18.53 8.98 25.35
N SER A 370 19.13 10.02 25.93
CA SER A 370 19.29 11.33 25.28
C SER A 370 20.32 11.26 24.15
N LEU A 371 21.43 10.52 24.36
CA LEU A 371 22.47 10.29 23.37
C LEU A 371 21.99 9.42 22.20
N GLU A 372 21.18 8.39 22.45
CA GLU A 372 20.61 7.55 21.39
C GLU A 372 19.69 8.36 20.47
N LYS A 373 18.84 9.22 21.05
CA LYS A 373 17.99 10.14 20.28
C LYS A 373 18.83 11.11 19.47
N LEU A 374 19.88 11.68 20.07
CA LEU A 374 20.80 12.58 19.39
C LEU A 374 21.53 11.88 18.23
N ALA A 375 21.99 10.64 18.43
CA ALA A 375 22.66 9.84 17.41
C ALA A 375 21.75 9.59 16.20
N LYS A 376 20.47 9.23 16.42
CA LYS A 376 19.49 9.07 15.33
C LYS A 376 19.28 10.36 14.54
N LEU A 377 19.13 11.49 15.24
CA LEU A 377 18.97 12.79 14.58
C LEU A 377 20.25 13.20 13.83
N SER A 378 21.43 12.86 14.37
CA SER A 378 22.71 13.09 13.68
C SER A 378 22.83 12.27 12.39
N GLU A 379 22.31 11.04 12.38
CA GLU A 379 22.29 10.18 11.19
C GLU A 379 21.38 10.75 10.09
N VAL A 380 20.23 11.33 10.46
CA VAL A 380 19.34 12.03 9.50
C VAL A 380 20.10 13.18 8.82
N VAL A 381 20.81 14.01 9.60
CA VAL A 381 21.63 15.11 9.05
C VAL A 381 22.73 14.58 8.12
N ARG A 382 23.40 13.47 8.50
CA ARG A 382 24.39 12.79 7.66
C ARG A 382 23.80 12.23 6.36
N ARG A 383 22.60 11.65 6.39
CA ARG A 383 21.89 11.18 5.18
C ARG A 383 21.56 12.32 4.21
N HIS A 384 21.31 13.52 4.72
CA HIS A 384 21.16 14.72 3.90
C HIS A 384 22.49 15.28 3.36
N GLY A 385 23.62 14.66 3.73
CA GLY A 385 24.96 14.94 3.23
C GLY A 385 25.80 15.87 4.10
N GLY A 386 25.27 16.33 5.24
CA GLY A 386 26.00 17.21 6.16
C GLY A 386 26.85 16.43 7.17
N ASP A 387 28.01 16.97 7.52
CA ASP A 387 28.73 16.49 8.71
C ASP A 387 28.09 17.08 9.97
N PHE A 388 27.87 16.23 10.97
CA PHE A 388 27.20 16.64 12.20
C PHE A 388 28.13 17.48 13.09
N GLU A 389 29.45 17.27 13.01
CA GLU A 389 30.43 18.08 13.73
C GLU A 389 30.45 19.51 13.20
N ALA A 390 30.60 19.68 11.87
CA ALA A 390 30.50 20.98 11.22
C ALA A 390 29.14 21.68 11.47
N TYR A 391 28.05 20.91 11.48
CA TYR A 391 26.71 21.43 11.81
C TYR A 391 26.57 21.96 13.24
N LEU A 392 27.26 21.34 14.21
CA LEU A 392 27.29 21.79 15.60
C LEU A 392 28.23 22.99 15.82
N GLU A 393 29.23 23.18 14.98
CA GLU A 393 30.14 24.33 14.99
C GLU A 393 29.46 25.60 14.45
N GLU A 394 28.61 25.46 13.42
CA GLU A 394 27.79 26.54 12.83
C GLU A 394 26.63 27.00 13.75
N ARG A 395 26.70 26.72 15.06
CA ARG A 395 25.73 27.19 16.05
C ARG A 395 25.96 28.66 16.38
N ILE A 396 24.89 29.42 16.55
CA ILE A 396 25.01 30.80 17.05
C ILE A 396 25.47 30.77 18.52
N SER A 397 26.72 31.19 18.78
CA SER A 397 27.38 31.07 20.11
C SER A 397 26.63 31.74 21.27
N LYS A 398 25.70 32.67 21.00
CA LYS A 398 24.91 33.38 22.02
C LYS A 398 23.51 32.82 22.26
N SER A 399 22.89 32.15 21.28
CA SER A 399 21.50 31.64 21.38
C SER A 399 21.41 30.12 21.35
N GLY A 400 22.50 29.42 21.00
CA GLY A 400 22.51 27.97 20.82
C GLY A 400 21.55 27.48 19.73
N LYS A 401 21.08 28.38 18.85
CA LYS A 401 20.19 28.01 17.73
C LYS A 401 21.02 27.33 16.65
N LEU A 402 20.57 26.14 16.25
CA LEU A 402 21.15 25.40 15.15
C LEU A 402 20.59 25.89 13.80
N PRO A 403 21.29 25.66 12.68
CA PRO A 403 20.76 25.94 11.35
C PRO A 403 19.48 25.15 11.06
N ALA A 404 18.44 25.79 10.52
CA ALA A 404 17.16 25.16 10.19
C ALA A 404 17.10 24.66 8.73
N TYR A 405 18.04 25.06 7.89
CA TYR A 405 18.08 24.73 6.47
C TYR A 405 19.46 24.22 6.08
N LEU A 406 19.48 23.19 5.24
CA LEU A 406 20.68 22.64 4.63
C LEU A 406 20.56 22.76 3.11
N VAL A 407 21.55 23.36 2.48
CA VAL A 407 21.69 23.41 1.02
C VAL A 407 22.90 22.59 0.62
N LYS A 408 22.66 21.50 -0.09
CA LYS A 408 23.73 20.69 -0.69
C LYS A 408 23.97 21.18 -2.11
N VAL A 409 25.19 21.64 -2.42
CA VAL A 409 25.61 22.06 -3.75
C VAL A 409 26.60 21.03 -4.30
N ARG A 410 26.29 20.47 -5.48
CA ARG A 410 27.19 19.54 -6.18
C ARG A 410 27.77 20.21 -7.41
N GLU A 411 29.09 20.28 -7.48
CA GLU A 411 29.86 20.78 -8.62
C GLU A 411 30.68 19.62 -9.23
N GLY A 412 30.14 18.94 -10.23
CA GLY A 412 30.82 17.76 -10.80
C GLY A 412 30.92 16.60 -9.79
N ASN A 413 32.14 16.27 -9.37
CA ASN A 413 32.42 15.25 -8.34
C ASN A 413 32.58 15.84 -6.93
N ASP A 414 32.65 17.17 -6.79
CA ASP A 414 32.83 17.83 -5.49
C ASP A 414 31.47 18.18 -4.90
N GLU A 415 31.27 17.81 -3.63
CA GLU A 415 30.06 18.10 -2.86
C GLU A 415 30.38 19.10 -1.75
N THR A 416 29.65 20.21 -1.71
CA THR A 416 29.74 21.22 -0.65
C THR A 416 28.38 21.39 0.02
N VAL A 417 28.40 21.59 1.34
CA VAL A 417 27.20 21.72 2.15
C VAL A 417 27.23 23.06 2.86
N HIS A 418 26.13 23.81 2.73
CA HIS A 418 25.94 25.10 3.38
C HIS A 418 24.76 25.03 4.33
N TYR A 419 24.95 25.57 5.53
CA TYR A 419 23.94 25.59 6.59
C TYR A 419 23.39 27.00 6.77
N PHE A 420 22.07 27.12 6.94
CA PHE A 420 21.41 28.42 7.13
C PHE A 420 20.41 28.39 8.29
N HIS A 421 20.33 29.48 9.04
CA HIS A 421 19.44 29.60 10.20
C HIS A 421 18.01 30.04 9.85
N ASP A 422 17.83 30.84 8.79
CA ASP A 422 16.56 31.45 8.42
C ASP A 422 16.32 31.35 6.91
N GLU A 423 15.06 31.26 6.50
CA GLU A 423 14.64 31.26 5.08
C GLU A 423 15.16 32.50 4.34
N LYS A 424 15.26 33.65 5.02
CA LYS A 424 15.85 34.88 4.45
C LYS A 424 17.31 34.71 4.05
N ALA A 425 18.08 33.93 4.80
CA ALA A 425 19.48 33.65 4.47
C ALA A 425 19.58 32.69 3.27
N VAL A 426 18.67 31.72 3.18
CA VAL A 426 18.55 30.84 2.00
C VAL A 426 18.18 31.63 0.75
N ARG A 427 17.23 32.58 0.86
CA ARG A 427 16.84 33.47 -0.24
C ARG A 427 18.00 34.35 -0.71
N LYS A 428 18.78 34.93 0.22
CA LYS A 428 19.98 35.71 -0.12
C LYS A 428 21.06 34.85 -0.81
N PHE A 429 21.20 33.59 -0.40
CA PHE A 429 22.09 32.64 -1.04
C PHE A 429 21.62 32.26 -2.45
N HIS A 430 20.31 32.10 -2.64
CA HIS A 430 19.70 31.89 -3.96
C HIS A 430 19.86 33.10 -4.88
N GLU A 431 19.66 34.33 -4.38
CA GLU A 431 19.87 35.57 -5.15
C GLU A 431 21.32 35.71 -5.64
N THR A 432 22.27 35.18 -4.86
CA THR A 432 23.70 35.18 -5.21
C THR A 432 24.08 34.01 -6.14
N ASN A 433 23.29 32.93 -6.14
CA ASN A 433 23.52 31.69 -6.91
C ASN A 433 22.23 31.28 -7.65
N LEU A 434 21.80 32.13 -8.59
CA LEU A 434 20.59 31.94 -9.41
C LEU A 434 20.63 30.68 -10.29
N ASP A 435 21.82 30.15 -10.53
CA ASP A 435 22.07 28.90 -11.29
C ASP A 435 21.60 27.64 -10.55
N LEU A 436 21.39 27.70 -9.23
CA LEU A 436 21.09 26.54 -8.39
C LEU A 436 19.60 26.18 -8.27
N ASN A 437 18.68 27.00 -8.78
CA ASN A 437 17.22 26.78 -8.78
C ASN A 437 16.66 26.21 -7.43
N LEU A 438 17.03 26.83 -6.30
CA LEU A 438 16.69 26.34 -4.96
C LEU A 438 15.21 26.47 -4.60
N PHE A 439 14.49 27.38 -5.26
CA PHE A 439 13.05 27.54 -5.13
C PHE A 439 12.42 27.19 -6.47
N ASP A 440 11.72 26.06 -6.54
CA ASP A 440 10.81 25.81 -7.65
C ASP A 440 9.70 26.88 -7.58
N THR A 441 9.61 27.71 -8.62
CA THR A 441 8.39 28.49 -8.90
C THR A 441 7.26 27.52 -9.22
N GLN A 442 6.67 26.91 -8.20
CA GLN A 442 5.44 26.10 -8.25
C GLN A 442 4.30 26.71 -7.41
N MET A 443 4.28 28.03 -7.25
CA MET A 443 3.06 28.74 -6.87
C MET A 443 2.76 29.80 -7.91
N GLU A 444 1.55 29.74 -8.45
CA GLU A 444 0.94 30.64 -9.46
C GLU A 444 1.40 30.46 -10.91
N GLN A 445 1.02 29.32 -11.51
CA GLN A 445 0.79 29.22 -12.96
C GLN A 445 -0.66 28.82 -13.30
N GLU A 446 -1.60 29.04 -12.38
CA GLU A 446 -3.01 29.25 -12.75
C GLU A 446 -3.25 30.77 -12.81
N LEU A 447 -3.75 31.26 -13.95
CA LEU A 447 -4.16 32.65 -14.27
C LEU A 447 -3.23 33.57 -15.07
N LEU A 448 -2.52 33.07 -16.09
CA LEU A 448 -2.12 33.93 -17.21
C LEU A 448 -2.68 33.43 -18.54
N PRO A 449 -3.37 34.29 -19.33
CA PRO A 449 -3.88 33.91 -20.65
C PRO A 449 -2.72 33.67 -21.61
N LEU A 450 -2.87 32.67 -22.48
CA LEU A 450 -1.93 32.31 -23.53
C LEU A 450 -1.35 33.54 -24.24
N GLY A 451 -0.05 33.78 -24.05
CA GLY A 451 0.73 34.76 -24.78
C GLY A 451 2.19 34.29 -24.83
N ASP A 452 2.73 34.18 -26.04
CA ASP A 452 4.08 33.71 -26.34
C ASP A 452 5.16 34.42 -25.50
N ALA A 453 5.86 33.67 -24.63
CA ALA A 453 7.12 34.11 -24.05
C ALA A 453 8.06 32.91 -23.86
N GLN A 454 9.11 32.86 -24.68
CA GLN A 454 10.22 31.92 -24.57
C GLN A 454 10.92 32.08 -23.22
N ALA A 455 11.13 30.96 -22.52
CA ALA A 455 12.03 30.89 -21.38
C ALA A 455 13.46 31.28 -21.82
N PRO A 456 14.13 32.23 -21.14
CA PRO A 456 15.48 32.62 -21.54
C PRO A 456 16.48 31.52 -21.15
N THR A 457 17.00 30.83 -22.17
CA THR A 457 18.11 29.90 -22.05
C THR A 457 19.43 30.66 -22.02
N ALA A 458 19.82 31.16 -20.86
CA ALA A 458 21.18 31.67 -20.66
C ALA A 458 22.16 30.47 -20.59
N LYS A 459 22.84 30.19 -21.70
CA LYS A 459 23.99 29.27 -21.76
C LYS A 459 25.18 29.92 -21.05
N THR A 460 25.46 29.52 -19.80
CA THR A 460 26.78 29.70 -19.19
C THR A 460 27.59 28.41 -19.34
N ASN A 461 28.78 28.54 -19.93
CA ASN A 461 29.80 27.48 -20.10
C ASN A 461 30.47 27.13 -18.76
N GLY A 462 29.69 26.73 -17.76
CA GLY A 462 30.17 26.28 -16.44
C GLY A 462 29.63 24.89 -16.13
N VAL A 463 30.39 24.11 -15.37
CA VAL A 463 29.96 22.82 -14.80
C VAL A 463 28.55 22.99 -14.21
N ARG A 464 27.57 22.20 -14.65
CA ARG A 464 26.19 22.29 -14.14
C ARG A 464 26.19 22.00 -12.65
N ARG A 465 26.08 23.05 -11.84
CA ARG A 465 25.90 22.95 -10.39
C ARG A 465 24.45 22.58 -10.12
N ARG A 466 24.21 21.61 -9.24
CA ARG A 466 22.86 21.24 -8.80
C ARG A 466 22.77 21.43 -7.31
N ALA A 467 21.67 22.00 -6.83
CA ALA A 467 21.43 22.10 -5.40
C ALA A 467 20.12 21.46 -4.96
N LYS A 468 20.11 20.97 -3.72
CA LYS A 468 18.90 20.48 -3.05
C LYS A 468 18.76 21.23 -1.73
N LEU A 469 17.64 21.93 -1.57
CA LEU A 469 17.22 22.50 -0.30
C LEU A 469 16.56 21.41 0.56
N VAL A 470 16.99 21.30 1.81
CA VAL A 470 16.39 20.43 2.81
C VAL A 470 16.06 21.28 4.03
N GLU A 471 14.80 21.26 4.45
CA GLU A 471 14.38 21.82 5.72
C GLU A 471 14.67 20.81 6.83
N LEU A 472 15.47 21.20 7.81
CA LEU A 472 15.82 20.39 8.97
C LEU A 472 14.83 20.69 10.10
N HIS A 473 13.62 20.11 10.01
CA HIS A 473 12.60 20.24 11.06
C HIS A 473 13.07 19.67 12.41
N GLU A 474 14.07 18.78 12.38
CA GLU A 474 14.71 18.15 13.54
C GLU A 474 15.61 19.12 14.34
N SER A 475 15.98 20.27 13.78
CA SER A 475 16.88 21.26 14.41
C SER A 475 16.43 21.69 15.81
N ALA A 476 15.12 21.92 16.00
CA ALA A 476 14.55 22.28 17.30
C ALA A 476 14.61 21.14 18.32
N ALA A 477 14.43 19.89 17.87
CA ALA A 477 14.53 18.70 18.72
C ALA A 477 15.98 18.47 19.17
N ILE A 478 16.94 18.62 18.25
CA ILE A 478 18.39 18.51 18.54
C ILE A 478 18.79 19.56 19.59
N GLN A 479 18.37 20.82 19.42
CA GLN A 479 18.69 21.89 20.37
C GLN A 479 18.17 21.59 21.79
N LYS A 480 16.95 21.06 21.90
CA LYS A 480 16.37 20.68 23.20
C LYS A 480 17.17 19.57 23.88
N ILE A 481 17.51 18.51 23.14
CA ILE A 481 18.29 17.39 23.66
C ILE A 481 19.68 17.84 24.10
N ILE A 482 20.32 18.70 23.31
CA ILE A 482 21.62 19.30 23.64
C ILE A 482 21.54 20.13 24.92
N ALA A 483 20.50 20.95 25.09
CA ALA A 483 20.31 21.74 26.31
C ALA A 483 20.06 20.83 27.53
N GLU A 484 19.36 19.72 27.37
CA GLU A 484 19.15 18.70 28.40
C GLU A 484 20.46 18.00 28.78
N LEU A 485 21.31 17.65 27.81
CA LEU A 485 22.64 17.08 28.04
C LEU A 485 23.57 18.08 28.74
N ALA A 486 23.56 19.35 28.36
CA ALA A 486 24.34 20.42 28.99
C ALA A 486 23.96 20.60 30.46
N ARG A 487 22.66 20.55 30.81
CA ARG A 487 22.20 20.58 32.21
C ARG A 487 22.66 19.38 33.03
N LYS A 488 22.92 18.25 32.38
CA LYS A 488 23.41 17.01 33.01
C LYS A 488 24.94 16.93 33.13
N GLY A 489 25.66 17.99 32.75
CA GLY A 489 27.13 18.08 32.85
C GLY A 489 27.88 17.66 31.58
N LEU A 490 27.17 17.37 30.48
CA LEU A 490 27.73 17.05 29.18
C LEU A 490 27.68 18.29 28.28
N LYS A 491 28.77 19.07 28.23
CA LYS A 491 28.84 20.26 27.37
C LYS A 491 28.95 19.86 25.90
N VAL A 492 28.36 20.66 25.03
CA VAL A 492 28.39 20.47 23.55
C VAL A 492 29.81 20.44 23.01
N ASP A 493 30.72 21.17 23.64
CA ASP A 493 32.14 21.22 23.26
C ASP A 493 32.85 19.87 23.44
N HIS A 494 32.29 18.97 24.25
CA HIS A 494 32.83 17.61 24.46
C HIS A 494 32.30 16.61 23.41
N TYR A 495 31.52 17.09 22.42
CA TYR A 495 31.03 16.25 21.34
C TYR A 495 32.11 16.01 20.26
N ALA A 496 32.97 17.00 20.02
CA ALA A 496 34.15 16.85 19.16
C ALA A 496 35.26 16.08 19.90
N ALA A 497 36.07 15.33 19.16
CA ALA A 497 37.20 14.59 19.72
C ALA A 497 38.21 15.55 20.37
N SER A 498 38.49 15.34 21.66
CA SER A 498 39.48 16.10 22.42
C SER A 498 40.80 15.35 22.51
N ASP A 499 41.93 16.08 22.52
CA ASP A 499 43.27 15.51 22.73
C ASP A 499 43.46 14.93 24.14
N ARG A 500 42.56 15.24 25.08
CA ARG A 500 42.58 14.76 26.46
C ARG A 500 41.29 14.00 26.79
N PRO A 501 41.36 12.92 27.60
CA PRO A 501 40.17 12.20 28.01
C PRO A 501 39.28 13.09 28.88
N ILE A 502 37.99 13.12 28.55
CA ILE A 502 36.97 13.94 29.20
C ILE A 502 36.21 13.09 30.22
N PHE A 503 36.01 11.81 29.92
CA PHE A 503 35.30 10.86 30.78
C PHE A 503 36.11 9.58 30.96
N GLU A 504 35.90 8.89 32.08
CA GLU A 504 36.37 7.54 32.31
C GLU A 504 35.18 6.61 32.51
N LEU A 505 35.12 5.54 31.74
CA LEU A 505 34.15 4.47 31.91
C LEU A 505 34.81 3.32 32.65
N ILE A 506 34.29 3.00 33.84
CA ILE A 506 34.79 1.94 34.70
C ILE A 506 33.87 0.72 34.55
N GLU A 507 34.41 -0.38 34.02
CA GLU A 507 33.71 -1.66 33.81
C GLU A 507 34.00 -2.60 35.00
N GLY A 508 32.96 -3.01 35.74
CA GLY A 508 33.06 -3.94 36.89
C GLY A 508 33.23 -3.30 38.29
N GLU A 509 33.34 -4.14 39.32
CA GLU A 509 33.55 -3.74 40.73
C GLU A 509 34.79 -4.41 41.35
N GLY A 510 35.58 -3.66 42.14
CA GLY A 510 36.76 -4.16 42.87
C GLY A 510 38.09 -4.09 42.10
N GLU A 511 39.09 -4.90 42.50
CA GLU A 511 40.46 -4.90 41.97
C GLU A 511 40.59 -5.36 40.49
N LYS A 512 39.50 -5.82 39.87
CA LYS A 512 39.44 -6.22 38.45
C LYS A 512 38.74 -5.20 37.55
N ALA A 513 38.44 -4.01 38.07
CA ALA A 513 37.81 -2.94 37.29
C ALA A 513 38.72 -2.49 36.14
N ILE A 514 38.17 -2.48 34.93
CA ILE A 514 38.86 -1.99 33.73
C ILE A 514 38.40 -0.56 33.47
N THR A 515 39.34 0.39 33.40
CA THR A 515 39.06 1.79 33.09
C THR A 515 39.29 2.06 31.62
N HIS A 516 38.29 2.63 30.96
CA HIS A 516 38.34 3.04 29.56
C HIS A 516 38.31 4.57 29.48
N PRO A 517 39.39 5.24 29.05
CA PRO A 517 39.38 6.68 28.82
C PRO A 517 38.56 7.01 27.57
N LEU A 518 37.70 8.02 27.66
CA LEU A 518 36.82 8.48 26.58
C LEU A 518 37.13 9.93 26.23
N PHE A 519 37.25 10.21 24.93
CA PHE A 519 37.70 11.50 24.38
C PHE A 519 36.56 12.33 23.80
N SER A 520 35.38 11.73 23.64
CA SER A 520 34.18 12.38 23.11
C SER A 520 32.89 11.85 23.75
N ILE A 521 31.80 12.61 23.65
CA ILE A 521 30.48 12.19 24.12
C ILE A 521 29.93 10.98 23.35
N PRO A 522 30.04 10.88 22.00
CA PRO A 522 29.56 9.71 21.26
C PRO A 522 30.23 8.40 21.68
N GLU A 523 31.52 8.43 22.02
CA GLU A 523 32.26 7.26 22.49
C GLU A 523 31.65 6.62 23.74
N ILE A 524 30.98 7.39 24.60
CA ILE A 524 30.28 6.84 25.77
C ILE A 524 29.22 5.82 25.32
N LEU A 525 28.40 6.19 24.33
CA LEU A 525 27.33 5.33 23.82
C LEU A 525 27.92 4.13 23.07
N GLU A 526 28.93 4.34 22.24
CA GLU A 526 29.58 3.27 21.47
C GLU A 526 30.23 2.24 22.39
N LYS A 527 30.96 2.68 23.43
CA LYS A 527 31.65 1.78 24.36
C LYS A 527 30.67 0.99 25.23
N ILE A 528 29.58 1.63 25.67
CA ILE A 528 28.54 0.94 26.45
C ILE A 528 27.80 -0.08 25.59
N LEU A 529 27.53 0.22 24.32
CA LEU A 529 26.98 -0.75 23.37
C LEU A 529 27.95 -1.91 23.11
N GLU A 530 29.25 -1.64 22.98
CA GLU A 530 30.28 -2.67 22.83
C GLU A 530 30.29 -3.62 24.05
N ILE A 531 30.30 -3.06 25.26
CA ILE A 531 30.25 -3.83 26.51
C ILE A 531 28.94 -4.62 26.60
N GLY A 532 27.80 -4.00 26.30
CA GLY A 532 26.49 -4.66 26.29
C GLY A 532 26.39 -5.81 25.29
N ARG A 533 27.16 -5.79 24.20
CA ARG A 533 27.25 -6.89 23.22
C ARG A 533 28.14 -8.04 23.70
N ARG A 534 29.08 -7.80 24.63
CA ARG A 534 29.99 -8.85 25.12
C ARG A 534 29.20 -9.94 25.87
N GLY A 535 29.37 -11.19 25.46
CA GLY A 535 28.69 -12.34 26.08
C GLY A 535 27.19 -12.45 25.77
N VAL A 536 26.69 -11.66 24.83
CA VAL A 536 25.32 -11.75 24.30
C VAL A 536 25.37 -12.42 22.92
N GLN A 537 24.60 -13.48 22.74
CA GLN A 537 24.38 -14.08 21.42
C GLN A 537 23.13 -13.44 20.81
N ILE A 538 23.32 -12.74 19.68
CA ILE A 538 22.23 -12.12 18.93
C ILE A 538 22.03 -12.94 17.66
N LYS A 539 20.87 -13.58 17.53
CA LYS A 539 20.43 -14.25 16.30
C LYS A 539 19.40 -13.34 15.62
N ARG A 540 19.66 -12.97 14.37
CA ARG A 540 18.68 -12.27 13.52
C ARG A 540 17.91 -13.29 12.71
N PHE A 541 16.59 -13.18 12.67
CA PHE A 541 15.74 -14.01 11.81
C PHE A 541 15.51 -13.28 10.49
N LYS A 542 15.85 -13.92 9.37
CA LYS A 542 15.58 -13.36 8.03
C LYS A 542 14.29 -13.90 7.43
N GLY A 543 13.90 -15.11 7.81
CA GLY A 543 12.67 -15.75 7.38
C GLY A 543 12.09 -16.63 8.48
N LEU A 544 10.79 -16.89 8.39
CA LEU A 544 10.05 -17.72 9.35
C LEU A 544 10.54 -19.17 9.36
N GLY A 545 11.14 -19.64 8.26
CA GLY A 545 11.75 -20.98 8.16
C GLY A 545 13.00 -21.18 9.03
N GLU A 546 13.62 -20.10 9.52
CA GLU A 546 14.81 -20.17 10.41
C GLU A 546 14.45 -20.38 11.89
N MET A 547 13.17 -20.24 12.21
CA MET A 547 12.60 -20.50 13.53
C MET A 547 12.18 -21.98 13.61
N ASN A 548 12.51 -22.62 14.73
CA ASN A 548 11.93 -23.93 15.02
C ASN A 548 10.44 -23.80 15.39
N ALA A 549 9.71 -24.91 15.38
CA ALA A 549 8.27 -24.92 15.64
C ALA A 549 7.87 -24.31 17.00
N LYS A 550 8.72 -24.48 18.03
CA LYS A 550 8.46 -23.95 19.37
C LYS A 550 8.69 -22.45 19.42
N GLU A 551 9.78 -21.96 18.83
CA GLU A 551 10.09 -20.53 18.70
C GLU A 551 8.98 -19.81 17.95
N LEU A 552 8.53 -20.36 16.82
CA LEU A 552 7.45 -19.79 16.02
C LEU A 552 6.13 -19.70 16.79
N PHE A 553 5.80 -20.75 17.56
CA PHE A 553 4.60 -20.72 18.39
C PHE A 553 4.70 -19.68 19.50
N GLU A 554 5.76 -19.70 20.30
CA GLU A 554 5.91 -18.83 21.48
C GLU A 554 5.94 -17.34 21.11
N THR A 555 6.43 -17.02 19.92
CA THR A 555 6.60 -15.63 19.47
C THR A 555 5.41 -15.14 18.66
N THR A 556 4.97 -15.91 17.66
CA THR A 556 4.13 -15.40 16.56
C THR A 556 2.72 -16.00 16.55
N MET A 557 2.53 -17.19 17.13
CA MET A 557 1.24 -17.90 17.06
C MET A 557 0.50 -18.00 18.40
N ASN A 558 1.20 -17.86 19.53
CA ASN A 558 0.60 -17.95 20.86
C ASN A 558 -0.36 -16.76 21.10
N PRO A 559 -1.67 -16.99 21.31
CA PRO A 559 -2.64 -15.93 21.53
C PRO A 559 -2.32 -14.95 22.67
N GLU A 560 -1.59 -15.39 23.69
CA GLU A 560 -1.23 -14.57 24.85
C GLU A 560 -0.04 -13.63 24.61
N LYS A 561 0.85 -13.98 23.67
CA LYS A 561 2.13 -13.28 23.46
C LYS A 561 2.25 -12.60 22.10
N ARG A 562 1.56 -13.12 21.09
CA ARG A 562 1.69 -12.65 19.70
C ARG A 562 1.21 -11.21 19.54
N LYS A 563 1.77 -10.55 18.54
CA LYS A 563 1.31 -9.24 18.06
C LYS A 563 0.73 -9.39 16.67
N LEU A 564 -0.49 -8.91 16.48
CA LEU A 564 -1.20 -8.93 15.21
C LEU A 564 -1.59 -7.50 14.83
N LEU A 565 -1.37 -7.13 13.58
CA LEU A 565 -1.93 -5.92 13.00
C LEU A 565 -3.28 -6.25 12.38
N LYS A 566 -4.35 -5.60 12.85
CA LYS A 566 -5.69 -5.76 12.27
C LYS A 566 -5.80 -4.88 11.04
N VAL A 567 -6.21 -5.46 9.91
CA VAL A 567 -6.53 -4.70 8.70
C VAL A 567 -7.93 -4.12 8.87
N ASP A 568 -8.07 -2.81 8.70
CA ASP A 568 -9.33 -2.09 8.83
C ASP A 568 -9.73 -1.42 7.52
N LEU A 569 -11.02 -1.53 7.17
CA LEU A 569 -11.60 -0.93 5.99
C LEU A 569 -12.95 -0.33 6.36
N ASN A 570 -13.03 0.99 6.30
CA ASN A 570 -14.21 1.78 6.61
C ASN A 570 -14.52 2.74 5.46
N ASP A 571 -15.64 3.44 5.52
CA ASP A 571 -16.04 4.32 4.41
C ASP A 571 -15.11 5.52 4.22
N ASP A 572 -14.43 5.94 5.28
CA ASP A 572 -13.46 7.04 5.24
C ASP A 572 -12.19 6.67 4.45
N ASN A 573 -11.70 5.43 4.61
CA ASN A 573 -10.46 4.98 3.98
C ASN A 573 -10.65 4.15 2.71
N ALA A 574 -11.88 3.71 2.39
CA ALA A 574 -12.13 2.83 1.25
C ALA A 574 -11.78 3.46 -0.10
N VAL A 575 -12.02 4.75 -0.26
CA VAL A 575 -11.72 5.49 -1.50
C VAL A 575 -10.21 5.63 -1.69
N ASP A 576 -9.48 5.98 -0.62
CA ASP A 576 -8.03 6.10 -0.67
C ASP A 576 -7.35 4.74 -0.87
N ALA A 577 -7.85 3.69 -0.21
CA ALA A 577 -7.40 2.32 -0.41
C ALA A 577 -7.60 1.88 -1.87
N ASP A 578 -8.76 2.15 -2.45
CA ASP A 578 -9.06 1.84 -3.86
C ASP A 578 -8.08 2.55 -4.82
N LYS A 579 -7.84 3.84 -4.58
CA LYS A 579 -6.86 4.64 -5.34
C LYS A 579 -5.45 4.06 -5.22
N MET A 580 -5.04 3.69 -4.01
CA MET A 580 -3.71 3.11 -3.75
C MET A 580 -3.53 1.76 -4.44
N PHE A 581 -4.50 0.85 -4.33
CA PHE A 581 -4.44 -0.44 -5.06
C PHE A 581 -4.42 -0.22 -6.57
N THR A 582 -5.20 0.73 -7.09
CA THR A 582 -5.20 1.03 -8.53
C THR A 582 -3.85 1.55 -9.01
N ILE A 583 -3.19 2.45 -8.26
CA ILE A 583 -1.87 2.99 -8.61
C ILE A 583 -0.79 1.89 -8.51
N LEU A 584 -0.76 1.17 -7.39
CA LEU A 584 0.31 0.22 -7.10
C LEU A 584 0.16 -1.11 -7.84
N MET A 585 -1.07 -1.57 -8.10
CA MET A 585 -1.36 -2.88 -8.67
C MET A 585 -2.01 -2.83 -10.06
N GLY A 586 -2.42 -1.65 -10.55
CA GLY A 586 -3.08 -1.51 -11.86
C GLY A 586 -2.16 -1.69 -13.07
N ASP A 587 -2.71 -1.46 -14.25
CA ASP A 587 -1.99 -1.67 -15.51
C ASP A 587 -1.08 -0.51 -15.93
N VAL A 588 -1.33 0.69 -15.41
CA VAL A 588 -0.61 1.91 -15.82
C VAL A 588 0.68 2.05 -15.02
N VAL A 589 1.81 2.11 -15.74
CA VAL A 589 3.16 2.13 -15.13
C VAL A 589 3.52 3.52 -14.59
N GLU A 590 3.14 4.59 -15.28
CA GLU A 590 3.59 5.95 -14.96
C GLU A 590 3.20 6.43 -13.55
N PRO A 591 1.92 6.30 -13.10
CA PRO A 591 1.54 6.71 -11.76
C PRO A 591 2.25 5.91 -10.66
N ARG A 592 2.48 4.62 -10.91
CA ARG A 592 3.25 3.76 -9.99
C ARG A 592 4.68 4.24 -9.85
N ARG A 593 5.31 4.58 -10.98
CA ARG A 593 6.69 5.06 -11.01
C ARG A 593 6.84 6.36 -10.22
N GLN A 594 5.97 7.34 -10.47
CA GLN A 594 5.96 8.60 -9.73
C GLN A 594 5.77 8.35 -8.23
N PHE A 595 4.80 7.51 -7.85
CA PHE A 595 4.58 7.15 -6.46
C PHE A 595 5.84 6.54 -5.81
N ILE A 596 6.55 5.66 -6.50
CA ILE A 596 7.79 5.06 -6.00
C ILE A 596 8.89 6.12 -5.88
N GLU A 597 9.08 6.98 -6.88
CA GLU A 597 10.11 8.03 -6.86
C GLU A 597 9.89 9.03 -5.71
N ASP A 598 8.65 9.44 -5.47
CA ASP A 598 8.28 10.38 -4.41
C ASP A 598 8.43 9.77 -3.00
N ASN A 599 8.27 8.45 -2.86
CA ASN A 599 8.24 7.77 -1.55
C ASN A 599 9.48 6.91 -1.27
N ALA A 600 10.40 6.73 -2.22
CA ALA A 600 11.57 5.87 -2.07
C ALA A 600 12.45 6.23 -0.87
N LEU A 601 12.57 7.53 -0.55
CA LEU A 601 13.38 8.03 0.55
C LEU A 601 12.71 7.87 1.93
N ASN A 602 11.41 7.59 1.96
CA ASN A 602 10.64 7.43 3.20
C ASN A 602 10.66 6.00 3.74
N VAL A 603 11.22 5.05 2.98
CA VAL A 603 11.25 3.64 3.40
C VAL A 603 12.30 3.45 4.49
N ARG A 604 11.84 3.10 5.70
CA ARG A 604 12.70 2.92 6.89
C ARG A 604 13.16 1.46 7.09
N ASN A 605 12.38 0.50 6.60
CA ASN A 605 12.56 -0.94 6.89
C ASN A 605 12.66 -1.74 5.58
N LEU A 606 13.63 -1.42 4.73
CA LEU A 606 13.98 -2.25 3.57
C LEU A 606 15.18 -3.09 3.95
N ASP A 607 14.99 -4.41 4.06
CA ASP A 607 16.12 -5.34 4.11
C ASP A 607 16.63 -5.50 2.67
N VAL A 608 17.77 -4.87 2.38
CA VAL A 608 18.49 -4.98 1.09
C VAL A 608 19.62 -5.99 1.22
#